data_AF-A0A967B609-F1
#
_entry.id   AF-A0A967B609-F1
#
_cell.length_a   1.000
_cell.length_b   1.000
_cell.length_c   1.000
_cell.angle_alpha   90.00
_cell.angle_beta   90.00
_cell.angle_gamma   90.00
#
_symmetry.space_group_name_H-M   'P 1'
#
loop_
_entity.id
_entity.type
_entity.pdbx_description
1 polymer ?
#
loop_
_entity_poly.entity_id
_entity_poly.type
_entity_poly.pdbx_seq_one_letter_code
_entity_poly.pdbx_strand_id
1 'polypeptide(L)'
;MRPCVYDSHRRREKALFPCGLRIMSRSFLASAVVGSLLSGCSAAPKPGSSEELAERQSTFEKVDANHDGHISWDEFRVGVTAILEKENSWRAAGFRTMFPGQQQSILRSNFDKMDTGHKGYLVFSEWKDE
;
A
#
# COMPACT_ATOMS: atom_id res chain seq x y z
N MET A 1 -27.38 -41.71 -18.44
CA MET A 1 -25.96 -41.90 -18.09
C MET A 1 -25.40 -40.66 -17.42
N ARG A 2 -24.90 -40.78 -16.19
CA ARG A 2 -24.00 -39.83 -15.50
C ARG A 2 -23.06 -40.66 -14.60
N PRO A 3 -21.74 -40.45 -14.63
CA PRO A 3 -20.88 -40.79 -13.50
C PRO A 3 -20.42 -39.47 -12.84
N CYS A 4 -20.80 -39.18 -11.60
CA CYS A 4 -20.24 -39.70 -10.35
C CYS A 4 -18.82 -39.17 -10.07
N VAL A 5 -18.79 -38.30 -9.06
CA VAL A 5 -17.69 -37.57 -8.47
C VAL A 5 -16.67 -38.52 -7.84
N TYR A 6 -15.38 -38.23 -8.04
CA TYR A 6 -14.27 -38.90 -7.39
C TYR A 6 -13.84 -38.08 -6.15
N ASP A 7 -14.26 -38.53 -4.98
CA ASP A 7 -13.68 -38.21 -3.68
C ASP A 7 -13.02 -39.51 -3.19
N SER A 8 -11.78 -39.45 -2.70
CA SER A 8 -11.37 -40.08 -1.43
C SER A 8 -9.85 -40.15 -1.25
N HIS A 9 -9.46 -39.98 0.02
CA HIS A 9 -8.24 -40.45 0.69
C HIS A 9 -7.01 -39.54 0.75
N ARG A 10 -7.07 -38.61 1.71
CA ARG A 10 -6.32 -38.67 2.98
C ARG A 10 -5.20 -39.72 3.01
N ARG A 11 -3.93 -39.28 2.94
CA ARG A 11 -2.82 -40.02 3.55
C ARG A 11 -1.96 -39.07 4.39
N ARG A 12 -2.13 -39.19 5.71
CA ARG A 12 -1.23 -38.67 6.73
C ARG A 12 -0.05 -39.63 6.78
N GLU A 13 1.18 -39.18 6.60
CA GLU A 13 2.36 -39.91 7.08
C GLU A 13 3.31 -38.93 7.77
N LYS A 14 3.48 -39.18 9.07
CA LYS A 14 4.46 -38.57 9.97
C LYS A 14 5.71 -39.44 9.93
N ALA A 15 6.89 -38.82 9.86
CA ALA A 15 8.21 -39.33 10.27
C ALA A 15 9.23 -38.38 9.60
N LEU A 16 10.35 -37.95 10.16
CA LEU A 16 11.14 -38.43 11.28
C LEU A 16 12.11 -37.27 11.61
N PHE A 17 12.23 -36.87 12.87
CA PHE A 17 13.35 -36.02 13.32
C PHE A 17 14.60 -36.89 13.46
N PRO A 18 15.76 -36.51 12.90
CA PRO A 18 17.04 -36.96 13.40
C PRO A 18 17.65 -35.89 14.32
N CYS A 19 17.94 -36.32 15.54
CA CYS A 19 18.80 -35.63 16.49
C CYS A 19 20.23 -35.50 15.96
N GLY A 20 20.84 -34.35 16.24
CA GLY A 20 22.24 -34.27 16.65
C GLY A 20 23.26 -33.89 15.58
N LEU A 21 23.72 -32.63 15.63
CA LEU A 21 25.16 -32.37 15.55
C LEU A 21 25.53 -31.08 16.30
N ARG A 22 26.27 -31.28 17.40
CA ARG A 22 27.12 -30.29 18.09
C ARG A 22 28.09 -29.66 17.08
N ILE A 23 28.44 -28.38 17.23
CA ILE A 23 29.84 -27.90 17.37
C ILE A 23 29.83 -26.37 17.57
N MET A 24 30.21 -26.00 18.80
CA MET A 24 31.14 -24.93 19.20
C MET A 24 30.86 -23.47 18.82
N SER A 25 30.42 -22.74 19.85
CA SER A 25 31.22 -21.67 20.49
C SER A 25 32.34 -21.09 19.63
N ARG A 26 32.12 -19.88 19.12
CA ARG A 26 33.21 -18.93 18.86
C ARG A 26 32.82 -17.63 19.54
N SER A 27 33.40 -17.47 20.72
CA SER A 27 33.53 -16.21 21.43
C SER A 27 34.07 -15.16 20.45
N PHE A 28 33.18 -14.29 19.94
CA PHE A 28 33.62 -13.11 19.22
C PHE A 28 34.11 -12.12 20.26
N LEU A 29 35.39 -12.26 20.60
CA LEU A 29 36.13 -11.30 21.39
C LEU A 29 36.17 -9.95 20.67
N ALA A 30 36.02 -8.91 21.48
CA ALA A 30 35.96 -7.51 21.14
C ALA A 30 36.97 -7.05 20.09
N SER A 31 36.49 -6.29 19.11
CA SER A 31 37.27 -5.22 18.48
C SER A 31 36.46 -3.94 18.57
N ALA A 32 36.82 -3.12 19.56
CA ALA A 32 36.45 -1.73 19.60
C ALA A 32 37.29 -0.98 18.54
N VAL A 33 36.68 -0.69 17.40
CA VAL A 33 37.13 0.43 16.57
C VAL A 33 36.06 1.50 16.66
N VAL A 34 36.35 2.50 17.48
CA VAL A 34 35.61 3.74 17.61
C VAL A 34 35.86 4.54 16.33
N GLY A 35 35.01 4.34 15.33
CA GLY A 35 34.92 5.17 14.14
C GLY A 35 33.65 6.00 14.19
N SER A 36 33.66 7.05 15.01
CA SER A 36 32.62 8.07 15.00
C SER A 36 32.80 8.88 13.73
N LEU A 37 31.81 8.88 12.83
CA LEU A 37 31.51 9.98 11.91
C LEU A 37 30.15 9.75 11.25
N LEU A 38 29.30 10.76 11.40
CA LEU A 38 28.03 10.99 10.71
C LEU A 38 26.82 10.22 11.24
N SER A 39 26.37 10.71 12.40
CA SER A 39 24.98 10.87 12.77
C SER A 39 24.13 11.34 11.58
N GLY A 40 23.55 10.37 10.86
CA GLY A 40 22.33 10.56 10.09
C GLY A 40 21.18 10.00 10.92
N CYS A 41 20.76 10.71 11.96
CA CYS A 41 19.46 10.45 12.56
C CYS A 41 18.44 10.86 11.48
N SER A 42 17.96 9.90 10.68
CA SER A 42 16.79 10.13 9.84
C SER A 42 15.65 10.47 10.80
N ALA A 43 15.40 11.77 10.95
CA ALA A 43 14.19 12.26 11.58
C ALA A 43 13.03 11.70 10.76
N ALA A 44 12.38 10.66 11.31
CA ALA A 44 11.13 10.17 10.76
C ALA A 44 10.21 11.38 10.58
N PRO A 45 9.62 11.60 9.39
CA PRO A 45 8.69 12.70 9.18
C PRO A 45 7.57 12.56 10.21
N LYS A 46 7.42 13.57 11.06
CA LYS A 46 6.31 13.62 12.01
C LYS A 46 5.02 13.84 11.22
N PRO A 47 3.92 13.13 11.53
CA PRO A 47 2.64 13.38 10.89
C PRO A 47 2.25 14.84 11.12
N GLY A 48 2.02 15.57 10.03
CA GLY A 48 1.70 17.00 10.06
C GLY A 48 2.89 17.96 9.93
N SER A 49 4.03 17.52 9.37
CA SER A 49 5.06 18.47 8.94
C SER A 49 4.56 19.33 7.77
N SER A 50 5.08 20.55 7.63
CA SER A 50 4.71 21.47 6.53
C SER A 50 4.95 20.86 5.14
N GLU A 51 5.84 19.88 5.03
CA GLU A 51 6.21 19.22 3.78
C GLU A 51 5.13 18.21 3.35
N GLU A 52 4.60 17.41 4.29
CA GLU A 52 3.49 16.48 4.02
C GLU A 52 2.23 17.23 3.54
N LEU A 53 1.93 18.35 4.18
CA LEU A 53 0.80 19.19 3.80
C LEU A 53 0.96 19.75 2.39
N ALA A 54 2.18 20.16 2.01
CA ALA A 54 2.47 20.68 0.67
C ALA A 54 2.34 19.60 -0.41
N GLU A 55 2.81 18.38 -0.16
CA GLU A 55 2.67 17.25 -1.10
C GLU A 55 1.20 16.84 -1.26
N ARG A 56 0.45 16.77 -0.16
CA ARG A 56 -1.00 16.50 -0.18
C ARG A 56 -1.76 17.58 -0.94
N GLN A 57 -1.41 18.83 -0.72
CA GLN A 57 -2.02 19.97 -1.41
C GLN A 57 -1.70 19.94 -2.91
N SER A 58 -0.44 19.65 -3.29
CA SER A 58 -0.07 19.49 -4.69
C SER A 58 -0.82 18.34 -5.37
N THR A 59 -1.07 17.24 -4.66
CA THR A 59 -1.82 16.11 -5.20
C THR A 59 -3.31 16.43 -5.31
N PHE A 60 -3.88 17.09 -4.31
CA PHE A 60 -5.26 17.58 -4.34
C PHE A 60 -5.49 18.52 -5.52
N GLU A 61 -4.64 19.52 -5.70
CA GLU A 61 -4.71 20.50 -6.81
C GLU A 61 -4.55 19.86 -8.19
N LYS A 62 -3.84 18.73 -8.30
CA LYS A 62 -3.72 17.98 -9.57
C LYS A 62 -5.02 17.24 -9.92
N VAL A 63 -5.81 16.85 -8.93
CA VAL A 63 -7.08 16.12 -9.12
C VAL A 63 -8.25 17.08 -9.26
N ASP A 64 -8.23 18.18 -8.48
CA ASP A 64 -9.18 19.29 -8.55
C ASP A 64 -8.92 20.14 -9.80
N ALA A 65 -9.37 19.64 -10.96
CA ALA A 65 -9.17 20.28 -12.26
C ALA A 65 -9.95 21.60 -12.42
N ASN A 66 -11.05 21.75 -11.67
CA ASN A 66 -11.89 22.95 -11.73
C ASN A 66 -11.49 24.00 -10.67
N HIS A 67 -10.64 23.62 -9.71
CA HIS A 67 -10.15 24.45 -8.61
C HIS A 67 -11.27 25.05 -7.75
N ASP A 68 -12.37 24.31 -7.56
CA ASP A 68 -13.50 24.73 -6.73
C ASP A 68 -13.32 24.39 -5.25
N GLY A 69 -12.22 23.69 -4.90
CA GLY A 69 -11.91 23.26 -3.54
C GLY A 69 -12.60 21.95 -3.10
N HIS A 70 -13.28 21.28 -4.03
CA HIS A 70 -13.97 20.02 -3.83
C HIS A 70 -13.63 19.07 -4.97
N ILE A 71 -13.40 17.80 -4.65
CA ILE A 71 -13.19 16.76 -5.66
C ILE A 71 -14.50 15.97 -5.80
N SER A 72 -15.14 16.10 -6.95
CA SER A 72 -16.28 15.27 -7.32
C SER A 72 -15.86 13.84 -7.66
N TRP A 73 -16.82 12.92 -7.73
CA TRP A 73 -16.56 11.53 -8.11
C TRP A 73 -15.89 11.39 -9.50
N ASP A 74 -16.32 12.19 -10.49
CA ASP A 74 -15.77 12.10 -11.84
C ASP A 74 -14.32 12.60 -11.88
N GLU A 75 -14.01 13.69 -11.17
CA GLU A 75 -12.64 14.21 -11.03
C GLU A 75 -11.75 13.24 -10.28
N PHE A 76 -12.24 12.66 -9.18
CA PHE A 76 -11.51 11.63 -8.46
C PHE A 76 -11.16 10.45 -9.36
N ARG A 77 -12.16 9.93 -10.10
CA ARG A 77 -11.96 8.77 -10.99
C ARG A 77 -10.91 9.09 -12.05
N VAL A 78 -11.01 10.23 -12.73
CA VAL A 78 -10.09 10.60 -13.81
C VAL A 78 -8.71 10.92 -13.27
N GLY A 79 -8.62 11.74 -12.22
CA GLY A 79 -7.35 12.19 -11.63
C GLY A 79 -6.58 11.03 -10.99
N VAL A 80 -7.23 10.22 -10.16
CA VAL A 80 -6.57 9.09 -9.50
C VAL A 80 -6.16 8.02 -10.51
N THR A 81 -6.98 7.75 -11.53
CA THR A 81 -6.59 6.82 -12.60
C THR A 81 -5.36 7.33 -13.34
N ALA A 82 -5.31 8.61 -13.70
CA ALA A 82 -4.16 9.20 -14.39
C ALA A 82 -2.88 9.19 -13.53
N ILE A 83 -3.00 9.37 -12.21
CA ILE A 83 -1.88 9.25 -11.28
C ILE A 83 -1.40 7.80 -11.22
N LEU A 84 -2.31 6.84 -11.00
CA LEU A 84 -1.99 5.41 -10.97
C LEU A 84 -1.40 4.90 -12.29
N GLU A 85 -1.77 5.46 -13.43
CA GLU A 85 -1.19 5.09 -14.71
C GLU A 85 0.27 5.55 -14.87
N LYS A 86 0.60 6.72 -14.32
CA LYS A 86 1.96 7.29 -14.34
C LYS A 86 2.88 6.62 -13.32
N GLU A 87 2.32 6.08 -12.24
CA GLU A 87 3.03 5.34 -11.21
C GLU A 87 3.60 4.02 -11.76
N ASN A 88 4.92 3.83 -11.65
CA ASN A 88 5.57 2.55 -11.98
C ASN A 88 5.59 1.57 -10.79
N SER A 89 4.53 1.58 -9.98
CA SER A 89 4.42 0.71 -8.81
C SER A 89 3.71 -0.61 -9.16
N TRP A 90 3.97 -1.65 -8.37
CA TRP A 90 3.28 -2.93 -8.54
C TRP A 90 1.77 -2.80 -8.27
N ARG A 91 1.34 -1.85 -7.42
CA ARG A 91 -0.07 -1.52 -7.17
C ARG A 91 -0.72 -0.93 -8.43
N ALA A 92 -0.03 0.01 -9.08
CA ALA A 92 -0.44 0.59 -10.36
C ALA A 92 -0.49 -0.44 -11.49
N ALA A 93 0.50 -1.34 -11.57
CA ALA A 93 0.47 -2.46 -12.51
C ALA A 93 -0.74 -3.37 -12.25
N GLY A 94 -1.01 -3.73 -10.99
CA GLY A 94 -2.19 -4.51 -10.60
C GLY A 94 -3.49 -3.83 -11.02
N PHE A 95 -3.65 -2.53 -10.75
CA PHE A 95 -4.82 -1.76 -11.15
C PHE A 95 -5.02 -1.73 -12.67
N ARG A 96 -3.95 -1.55 -13.46
CA ARG A 96 -3.99 -1.59 -14.93
C ARG A 96 -4.38 -2.96 -15.49
N THR A 97 -4.03 -4.04 -14.79
CA THR A 97 -4.39 -5.41 -15.21
C THR A 97 -5.82 -5.83 -14.83
N MET A 98 -6.52 -5.04 -14.02
CA MET A 98 -7.90 -5.33 -13.64
C MET A 98 -8.92 -4.93 -14.72
N PHE A 99 -10.08 -5.58 -14.72
CA PHE A 99 -11.18 -5.21 -15.62
C PHE A 99 -11.73 -3.81 -15.25
N PRO A 100 -12.22 -3.00 -16.21
CA PRO A 100 -12.72 -1.65 -15.94
C PRO A 100 -13.80 -1.57 -14.84
N GLY A 101 -14.67 -2.58 -14.76
CA GLY A 101 -15.68 -2.64 -13.69
C GLY A 101 -15.07 -2.80 -12.28
N GLN A 102 -13.97 -3.55 -12.16
CA GLN A 102 -13.26 -3.72 -10.88
C GLN A 102 -12.49 -2.44 -10.50
N GLN A 103 -11.88 -1.77 -11.48
CA GLN A 103 -11.22 -0.48 -11.27
C GLN A 103 -12.20 0.54 -10.67
N GLN A 104 -13.40 0.64 -11.24
CA GLN A 104 -14.44 1.53 -10.71
C GLN A 104 -14.86 1.14 -9.29
N SER A 105 -15.02 -0.14 -8.99
CA SER A 105 -15.39 -0.58 -7.64
C SER A 105 -14.32 -0.23 -6.60
N ILE A 106 -13.03 -0.34 -6.96
CA ILE A 106 -11.92 -0.01 -6.06
C ILE A 106 -11.85 1.50 -5.83
N LEU A 107 -11.90 2.30 -6.91
CA LEU A 107 -11.92 3.76 -6.81
C LEU A 107 -13.12 4.23 -6.00
N ARG A 108 -14.29 3.61 -6.22
CA ARG A 108 -15.51 3.94 -5.49
C ARG A 108 -15.38 3.63 -4.02
N SER A 109 -14.87 2.44 -3.68
CA SER A 109 -14.63 2.08 -2.29
C SER A 109 -13.64 3.03 -1.61
N ASN A 110 -12.59 3.45 -2.31
CA ASN A 110 -11.63 4.42 -1.77
C ASN A 110 -12.26 5.80 -1.59
N PHE A 111 -13.04 6.27 -2.56
CA PHE A 111 -13.79 7.52 -2.45
C PHE A 111 -14.74 7.49 -1.25
N ASP A 112 -15.56 6.45 -1.12
CA ASP A 112 -16.55 6.34 -0.05
C ASP A 112 -15.90 6.24 1.34
N LYS A 113 -14.67 5.73 1.45
CA LYS A 113 -13.90 5.75 2.72
C LYS A 113 -13.44 7.16 3.11
N MET A 114 -13.16 8.01 2.13
CA MET A 114 -12.70 9.39 2.36
C MET A 114 -13.88 10.35 2.54
N ASP A 115 -15.00 10.08 1.87
CA ASP A 115 -16.20 10.93 1.88
C ASP A 115 -16.94 10.81 3.21
N THR A 116 -16.41 11.53 4.20
CA THR A 116 -17.01 11.59 5.52
C THR A 116 -18.32 12.37 5.42
N GLY A 117 -19.42 11.71 5.80
CA GLY A 117 -20.76 12.28 5.68
C GLY A 117 -21.48 12.01 4.35
N HIS A 118 -20.87 11.25 3.43
CA HIS A 118 -21.51 10.80 2.17
C HIS A 118 -22.16 11.93 1.36
N LYS A 119 -21.47 13.06 1.27
CA LYS A 119 -21.95 14.26 0.58
C LYS A 119 -21.71 14.19 -0.93
N GLY A 120 -20.91 13.22 -1.39
CA GLY A 120 -20.62 12.99 -2.81
C GLY A 120 -19.46 13.82 -3.35
N TYR A 121 -18.71 14.49 -2.46
CA TYR A 121 -17.51 15.25 -2.80
C TYR A 121 -16.50 15.20 -1.65
N LEU A 122 -15.20 15.31 -1.97
CA LEU A 122 -14.11 15.35 -1.00
C LEU A 122 -13.57 16.76 -0.86
N VAL A 123 -13.41 17.24 0.37
CA VAL A 123 -12.65 18.47 0.64
C VAL A 123 -11.21 18.15 1.01
N PHE A 124 -10.32 19.14 0.93
CA PHE A 124 -8.89 18.96 1.25
C PHE A 124 -8.63 18.31 2.62
N SER A 125 -9.42 18.63 3.65
CA SER A 125 -9.26 18.05 4.99
C SER A 125 -9.55 16.54 5.05
N GLU A 126 -10.30 16.01 4.07
CA GLU A 126 -10.64 14.60 3.95
C GLU A 126 -9.68 13.83 3.04
N TRP A 127 -8.89 14.56 2.24
CA TRP A 127 -7.86 13.99 1.40
C TRP A 127 -6.71 13.43 2.24
N LYS A 128 -6.54 12.11 2.22
CA LYS A 128 -5.45 11.42 2.90
C LYS A 128 -4.72 10.53 1.91
N ASP A 129 -3.40 10.56 1.96
CA ASP A 129 -2.59 9.55 1.29
C ASP A 129 -2.69 8.24 2.10
N GLU A 130 -3.12 7.16 1.45
CA GLU A 130 -3.33 5.83 2.05
C GLU A 130 -2.03 5.04 2.26
#